data_AF-A0A1X7SVR3-F1
#
_entry.id   AF-A0A1X7SVR3-F1
#
_cell.length_a   1.000
_cell.length_b   1.000
_cell.length_c   1.000
_cell.angle_alpha   90.00
_cell.angle_beta   90.00
_cell.angle_gamma   90.00
#
_symmetry.space_group_name_H-M   'P 1'
#
loop_
_entity.id
_entity.type
_entity.pdbx_description
1 polymer ?
#
loop_
_entity_poly.entity_id
_entity_poly.type
_entity_poly.pdbx_seq_one_letter_code
_entity_poly.pdbx_strand_id
1 'polypeptide(L)'
;MELYLFLWWLFLSSIALSLGNGEVFYVHPNDPLQCHNDTTCYDINEYADGTPYNFMNDSIYYFLPGVHNLNRSINIEWGSNLTFQGEGMMMEGPHATVMESPVVIQCVSYITVAFGNCINLLLSYLTIKNCGYNVAGSENGYPGLVINASNANLSYMSLQESQWIALWFIDVSDVT
;
A
#
# COMPACT_ATOMS: atom_id res chain seq x y z
N MET A 1 -27.46 -5.96 -17.77
CA MET A 1 -27.17 -6.07 -16.33
C MET A 1 -26.26 -7.27 -16.02
N GLU A 2 -26.45 -8.42 -16.67
CA GLU A 2 -25.62 -9.62 -16.41
C GLU A 2 -24.18 -9.56 -16.95
N LEU A 3 -23.93 -8.90 -18.08
CA LEU A 3 -22.58 -8.78 -18.64
C LEU A 3 -21.63 -7.96 -17.75
N TYR A 4 -22.14 -6.91 -17.09
CA TYR A 4 -21.35 -6.06 -16.20
C TYR A 4 -20.94 -6.81 -14.93
N LEU A 5 -21.87 -7.56 -14.33
CA LEU A 5 -21.59 -8.43 -13.19
C LEU A 5 -20.58 -9.53 -13.54
N PHE A 6 -20.69 -10.11 -14.74
CA PHE A 6 -19.76 -11.14 -15.23
C PHE A 6 -18.35 -10.58 -15.49
N LEU A 7 -18.24 -9.39 -16.08
CA LEU A 7 -16.96 -8.71 -16.28
C LEU A 7 -16.33 -8.29 -14.95
N TRP A 8 -17.14 -7.84 -14.00
CA TRP A 8 -16.68 -7.51 -12.64
C TRP A 8 -16.18 -8.76 -11.90
N TRP A 9 -16.87 -9.89 -12.04
CA TRP A 9 -16.42 -11.19 -11.53
C TRP A 9 -15.12 -11.67 -12.18
N LEU A 10 -15.00 -11.54 -13.51
CA LEU A 10 -13.77 -11.89 -14.22
C LEU A 10 -12.59 -11.01 -13.77
N PHE A 11 -12.81 -9.71 -13.56
CA PHE A 11 -11.79 -8.80 -13.07
C PHE A 11 -11.33 -9.18 -11.64
N LEU A 12 -12.28 -9.44 -10.73
CA LEU A 12 -11.99 -9.93 -9.38
C LEU A 12 -11.26 -11.29 -9.39
N SER A 13 -11.64 -12.20 -10.29
CA SER A 13 -10.99 -13.50 -10.42
C SER A 13 -9.57 -13.42 -11.00
N SER A 14 -9.32 -12.47 -11.91
CA SER A 14 -7.98 -12.27 -12.49
C SER A 14 -7.00 -11.68 -11.49
N ILE A 15 -7.50 -10.88 -10.53
CA ILE A 15 -6.72 -10.43 -9.37
C ILE A 15 -6.42 -11.66 -8.51
N ALA A 16 -7.43 -12.44 -8.14
CA ALA A 16 -7.25 -13.66 -7.32
C ALA A 16 -6.31 -14.72 -7.95
N LEU A 17 -6.16 -14.77 -9.27
CA LEU A 17 -5.27 -15.69 -9.97
C LEU A 17 -3.80 -15.24 -10.03
N SER A 18 -3.49 -13.96 -9.82
CA SER A 18 -2.10 -13.47 -9.67
C SER A 18 -1.65 -13.38 -8.21
N LEU A 19 -2.58 -13.41 -7.25
CA LEU A 19 -2.28 -13.45 -5.84
C LEU A 19 -1.99 -14.90 -5.43
N GLY A 20 -0.77 -15.18 -4.99
CA GLY A 20 -0.41 -16.47 -4.39
C GLY A 20 -1.29 -16.81 -3.19
N ASN A 21 -1.22 -18.07 -2.73
CA ASN A 21 -1.89 -18.59 -1.52
C ASN A 21 -1.39 -17.93 -0.22
N GLY A 22 -1.36 -16.60 -0.16
CA GLY A 22 -0.86 -15.86 0.98
C GLY A 22 -1.88 -15.73 2.09
N GLU A 23 -1.40 -15.57 3.31
CA GLU A 23 -2.25 -15.30 4.47
C GLU A 23 -2.91 -13.91 4.30
N VAL A 24 -4.21 -13.84 4.58
CA VAL A 24 -5.00 -12.64 4.36
C VAL A 24 -5.17 -11.87 5.66
N PHE A 25 -4.80 -10.60 5.61
CA PHE A 25 -4.90 -9.63 6.70
C PHE A 25 -5.72 -8.43 6.25
N TYR A 26 -6.39 -7.79 7.21
CA TYR A 26 -7.10 -6.53 6.97
C TYR A 26 -6.44 -5.39 7.74
N VAL A 27 -6.47 -4.19 7.16
CA VAL A 27 -5.96 -2.98 7.78
C VAL A 27 -7.11 -2.00 7.93
N HIS A 28 -7.42 -1.59 9.15
CA HIS A 28 -8.50 -0.64 9.42
C HIS A 28 -7.95 0.78 9.66
N PRO A 29 -8.63 1.84 9.18
CA PRO A 29 -8.14 3.21 9.32
C PRO A 29 -8.24 3.76 10.74
N ASN A 30 -9.31 3.43 11.48
CA ASN A 30 -9.58 3.99 12.82
C ASN A 30 -10.45 3.13 13.73
N ASP A 31 -11.31 2.25 13.18
CA ASP A 31 -12.29 1.50 13.97
C ASP A 31 -12.17 -0.01 13.70
N PRO A 32 -11.73 -0.81 14.69
CA PRO A 32 -11.68 -2.27 14.58
C PRO A 32 -13.03 -2.91 14.26
N LEU A 33 -14.16 -2.24 14.53
CA LEU A 33 -15.50 -2.75 14.20
C LEU A 33 -15.76 -2.84 12.69
N GLN A 34 -14.93 -2.21 11.86
CA GLN A 34 -14.99 -2.35 10.40
C GLN A 34 -14.44 -3.69 9.91
N CYS A 35 -13.69 -4.39 10.77
CA CYS A 35 -13.11 -5.69 10.47
C CYS A 35 -14.14 -6.81 10.61
N HIS A 36 -14.04 -7.84 9.78
CA HIS A 36 -14.80 -9.08 10.00
C HIS A 36 -14.27 -9.82 11.22
N ASN A 37 -15.19 -10.33 12.06
CA ASN A 37 -14.89 -10.91 13.38
C ASN A 37 -13.92 -12.11 13.38
N ASP A 38 -13.69 -12.75 12.22
CA ASP A 38 -12.91 -14.00 12.12
C ASP A 38 -11.54 -13.80 11.44
N THR A 39 -11.11 -12.57 11.17
CA THR A 39 -9.85 -12.27 10.46
C THR A 39 -8.96 -11.32 11.23
N THR A 40 -7.65 -11.55 11.16
CA THR A 40 -6.63 -10.66 11.72
C THR A 40 -6.77 -9.27 11.09
N CYS A 41 -7.07 -8.28 11.92
CA CYS A 41 -7.31 -6.93 11.48
C CYS A 41 -6.78 -5.91 12.49
N TYR A 42 -5.85 -5.09 12.05
CA TYR A 42 -5.15 -4.12 12.90
C TYR A 42 -5.04 -2.76 12.21
N ASP A 43 -4.68 -1.73 12.95
CA ASP A 43 -4.34 -0.45 12.36
C ASP A 43 -2.95 -0.49 11.70
N ILE A 44 -2.70 0.41 10.72
CA ILE A 44 -1.45 0.42 9.96
C ILE A 44 -0.20 0.58 10.85
N ASN A 45 -0.32 1.26 11.99
CA ASN A 45 0.81 1.50 12.89
C ASN A 45 1.12 0.28 13.74
N GLU A 46 0.14 -0.58 14.05
CA GLU A 46 0.39 -1.87 14.68
C GLU A 46 1.24 -2.77 13.77
N TYR A 47 0.97 -2.75 12.46
CA TYR A 47 1.84 -3.44 11.50
C TYR A 47 3.23 -2.80 11.38
N ALA A 48 3.32 -1.47 11.49
CA ALA A 48 4.56 -0.72 11.35
C ALA A 48 5.47 -0.75 12.61
N ASP A 49 4.91 -0.92 13.82
CA ASP A 49 5.67 -0.96 15.09
C ASP A 49 6.50 -2.25 15.22
N GLY A 50 6.19 -3.27 14.43
CA GLY A 50 6.80 -4.58 14.52
C GLY A 50 6.11 -5.46 15.57
N THR A 51 6.83 -6.44 16.11
CA THR A 51 6.29 -7.56 16.90
C THR A 51 5.17 -7.18 17.89
N PRO A 52 4.03 -7.91 17.90
CA PRO A 52 3.85 -9.25 17.31
C PRO A 52 3.38 -9.28 15.84
N TYR A 53 2.98 -8.14 15.28
CA TYR A 53 2.12 -8.11 14.09
C TYR A 53 2.83 -7.46 12.89
N ASN A 54 4.09 -7.80 12.65
CA ASN A 54 4.82 -7.25 11.51
C ASN A 54 4.23 -7.71 10.16
N PHE A 55 4.54 -6.98 9.10
CA PHE A 55 4.29 -7.46 7.74
C PHE A 55 5.04 -8.78 7.52
N MET A 56 4.30 -9.82 7.14
CA MET A 56 4.78 -11.19 6.98
C MET A 56 4.91 -11.52 5.49
N ASN A 57 5.85 -12.39 5.16
CA ASN A 57 5.97 -12.90 3.79
C ASN A 57 4.74 -13.71 3.38
N ASP A 58 4.56 -13.88 2.07
CA ASP A 58 3.48 -14.66 1.49
C ASP A 58 2.12 -14.20 2.07
N SER A 59 1.88 -12.90 2.02
CA SER A 59 0.74 -12.28 2.70
C SER A 59 0.09 -11.17 1.88
N ILE A 60 -1.20 -10.99 2.13
CA ILE A 60 -2.07 -10.03 1.45
C ILE A 60 -2.70 -9.13 2.51
N TYR A 61 -2.46 -7.83 2.38
CA TYR A 61 -2.99 -6.80 3.26
C TYR A 61 -4.07 -6.01 2.52
N TYR A 62 -5.34 -6.25 2.89
CA TYR A 62 -6.48 -5.49 2.39
C TYR A 62 -6.73 -4.27 3.27
N PHE A 63 -6.51 -3.09 2.71
CA PHE A 63 -6.78 -1.84 3.41
C PHE A 63 -8.25 -1.47 3.23
N LEU A 64 -8.96 -1.35 4.34
CA LEU A 64 -10.35 -0.92 4.35
C LEU A 64 -10.45 0.57 3.96
N PRO A 65 -11.54 1.01 3.29
CA PRO A 65 -11.74 2.40 2.89
C PRO A 65 -11.63 3.38 4.05
N GLY A 66 -10.89 4.48 3.83
CA GLY A 66 -10.71 5.54 4.81
C GLY A 66 -9.28 6.09 4.85
N VAL A 67 -9.05 7.00 5.80
CA VAL A 67 -7.75 7.63 6.02
C VAL A 67 -6.99 6.88 7.12
N HIS A 68 -5.92 6.21 6.73
CA HIS A 68 -4.97 5.49 7.58
C HIS A 68 -3.86 6.47 7.99
N ASN A 69 -3.92 6.97 9.22
CA ASN A 69 -2.92 7.89 9.74
C ASN A 69 -1.66 7.11 10.14
N LEU A 70 -0.65 7.18 9.28
CA LEU A 70 0.66 6.58 9.53
C LEU A 70 1.48 7.56 10.37
N ASN A 71 1.87 7.15 11.57
CA ASN A 71 2.64 7.94 12.53
C ASN A 71 4.11 7.48 12.68
N ARG A 72 4.45 6.35 12.06
CA ARG A 72 5.78 5.74 12.06
C ARG A 72 6.15 5.27 10.65
N SER A 73 7.44 5.30 10.33
CA SER A 73 7.95 4.77 9.06
C SER A 73 7.73 3.27 8.97
N ILE A 74 7.31 2.81 7.79
CA ILE A 74 7.29 1.39 7.44
C ILE A 74 8.66 1.11 6.81
N ASN A 75 9.40 0.15 7.37
CA ASN A 75 10.67 -0.28 6.81
C ASN A 75 10.72 -1.80 6.77
N ILE A 76 10.39 -2.38 5.62
CA ILE A 76 10.51 -3.81 5.38
C ILE A 76 11.89 -4.06 4.78
N GLU A 77 12.84 -4.56 5.57
CA GLU A 77 14.22 -4.76 5.08
C GLU A 77 14.36 -5.88 4.05
N TRP A 78 13.49 -6.89 4.17
CA TRP A 78 13.39 -8.08 3.32
C TRP A 78 11.94 -8.56 3.30
N GLY A 79 11.40 -8.83 2.11
CA GLY A 79 10.03 -9.28 1.92
C GLY A 79 9.89 -10.22 0.73
N SER A 80 8.91 -11.14 0.76
CA SER A 80 8.62 -12.03 -0.37
C SER A 80 7.12 -12.20 -0.53
N ASN A 81 6.63 -12.07 -1.77
CA ASN A 81 5.21 -12.21 -2.16
C ASN A 81 4.29 -11.37 -1.26
N LEU A 82 4.56 -10.06 -1.22
CA LEU A 82 3.80 -9.11 -0.43
C LEU A 82 2.79 -8.37 -1.30
N THR A 83 1.52 -8.41 -0.90
CA THR A 83 0.47 -7.62 -1.57
C THR A 83 -0.16 -6.63 -0.61
N PHE A 84 -0.21 -5.36 -1.01
CA PHE A 84 -0.93 -4.28 -0.33
C PHE A 84 -1.99 -3.77 -1.29
N GLN A 85 -3.25 -4.01 -0.95
CA GLN A 85 -4.39 -3.79 -1.83
C GLN A 85 -5.43 -2.94 -1.11
N GLY A 86 -5.75 -1.75 -1.64
CA GLY A 86 -6.87 -0.98 -1.15
C GLY A 86 -8.20 -1.57 -1.60
N GLU A 87 -9.18 -1.62 -0.71
CA GLU A 87 -10.54 -2.01 -1.04
C GLU A 87 -11.39 -0.83 -1.51
N GLY A 88 -12.39 -1.14 -2.31
CA GLY A 88 -13.35 -0.18 -2.84
C GLY A 88 -13.10 0.22 -4.29
N MET A 89 -14.03 0.99 -4.83
CA MET A 89 -13.94 1.48 -6.20
C MET A 89 -13.17 2.80 -6.21
N MET A 90 -12.28 2.98 -7.19
CA MET A 90 -11.65 4.28 -7.45
C MET A 90 -12.73 5.35 -7.63
N MET A 91 -12.56 6.48 -6.96
CA MET A 91 -13.48 7.61 -6.99
C MET A 91 -12.86 8.78 -7.76
N GLU A 92 -13.70 9.68 -8.27
CA GLU A 92 -13.22 10.90 -8.91
C GLU A 92 -12.54 11.79 -7.85
N GLY A 93 -11.29 12.16 -8.11
CA GLY A 93 -10.49 13.03 -7.26
C GLY A 93 -10.85 14.51 -7.44
N PRO A 94 -10.10 15.42 -6.81
CA PRO A 94 -10.37 16.86 -6.84
C PRO A 94 -10.21 17.48 -8.24
N HIS A 95 -9.58 16.77 -9.17
CA HIS A 95 -9.46 17.13 -10.58
C HIS A 95 -10.17 16.08 -11.42
N ALA A 96 -10.95 16.51 -12.42
CA ALA A 96 -11.79 15.65 -13.28
C ALA A 96 -11.05 14.53 -14.03
N THR A 97 -9.72 14.55 -14.06
CA THR A 97 -8.87 13.54 -14.70
C THR A 97 -8.14 12.64 -13.71
N VAL A 98 -8.29 12.88 -12.40
CA VAL A 98 -7.60 12.14 -11.35
C VAL A 98 -8.60 11.21 -10.70
N MET A 99 -8.26 9.92 -10.65
CA MET A 99 -8.98 8.95 -9.85
C MET A 99 -8.21 8.74 -8.54
N GLU A 100 -8.92 8.71 -7.42
CA GLU A 100 -8.35 8.49 -6.10
C GLU A 100 -8.85 7.17 -5.52
N SER A 101 -7.94 6.47 -4.84
CA SER A 101 -8.35 5.33 -4.03
C SER A 101 -9.15 5.84 -2.83
N PRO A 102 -10.25 5.17 -2.45
CA PRO A 102 -10.94 5.44 -1.19
C PRO A 102 -10.07 5.07 0.03
N VAL A 103 -8.92 4.43 -0.18
CA VAL A 103 -7.89 4.17 0.83
C VAL A 103 -6.78 5.20 0.70
N VAL A 104 -6.61 5.99 1.76
CA VAL A 104 -5.55 7.01 1.85
C VAL A 104 -4.64 6.68 3.02
N ILE A 105 -3.36 6.43 2.75
CA ILE A 105 -2.30 6.37 3.76
C ILE A 105 -1.74 7.78 3.91
N GLN A 106 -2.01 8.41 5.04
CA GLN A 106 -1.59 9.77 5.34
C GLN A 106 -0.48 9.79 6.38
N CYS A 107 0.69 10.25 5.98
CA CYS A 107 1.80 10.47 6.91
C CYS A 107 1.54 11.70 7.79
N VAL A 108 1.53 11.51 9.10
CA VAL A 108 1.30 12.61 10.07
C VAL A 108 2.58 13.26 10.58
N SER A 109 3.75 12.74 10.21
CA SER A 109 5.06 13.29 10.56
C SER A 109 6.10 13.01 9.46
N TYR A 110 7.39 13.17 9.77
CA TYR A 110 8.51 12.88 8.88
C TYR A 110 8.67 11.36 8.69
N ILE A 111 7.93 10.82 7.73
CA ILE A 111 7.71 9.39 7.55
C ILE A 111 8.06 8.97 6.14
N THR A 112 8.67 7.79 6.05
CA THR A 112 8.98 7.09 4.80
C THR A 112 8.36 5.70 4.83
N VAL A 113 7.84 5.26 3.70
CA VAL A 113 7.44 3.87 3.45
C VAL A 113 8.51 3.23 2.58
N ALA A 114 9.25 2.26 3.10
CA ALA A 114 10.38 1.63 2.43
C ALA A 114 10.21 0.11 2.35
N PHE A 115 10.37 -0.40 1.13
CA PHE A 115 10.45 -1.82 0.80
C PHE A 115 11.86 -2.13 0.33
N GLY A 116 12.66 -2.74 1.20
CA GLY A 116 14.02 -3.20 0.97
C GLY A 116 14.05 -4.66 0.52
N ASN A 117 14.90 -4.96 -0.47
CA ASN A 117 15.20 -6.32 -0.96
C ASN A 117 13.96 -7.23 -1.09
N CYS A 118 12.86 -6.69 -1.60
CA CYS A 118 11.61 -7.44 -1.72
C CYS A 118 11.58 -8.31 -3.00
N ILE A 119 10.90 -9.44 -2.95
CA ILE A 119 10.65 -10.28 -4.12
C ILE A 119 9.14 -10.33 -4.35
N ASN A 120 8.66 -9.97 -5.54
CA ASN A 120 7.23 -9.91 -5.89
C ASN A 120 6.42 -9.02 -4.93
N LEU A 121 6.61 -7.71 -5.04
CA LEU A 121 5.83 -6.70 -4.34
C LEU A 121 4.65 -6.24 -5.22
N LEU A 122 3.44 -6.20 -4.68
CA LEU A 122 2.28 -5.62 -5.34
C LEU A 122 1.70 -4.52 -4.45
N LEU A 123 1.65 -3.29 -4.97
CA LEU A 123 0.94 -2.17 -4.36
C LEU A 123 -0.17 -1.73 -5.31
N SER A 124 -1.42 -1.74 -4.84
CA SER A 124 -2.55 -1.49 -5.74
C SER A 124 -3.73 -0.81 -5.06
N TYR A 125 -4.35 0.15 -5.75
CA TYR A 125 -5.47 0.96 -5.25
C TYR A 125 -5.15 1.66 -3.92
N LEU A 126 -4.01 2.35 -3.82
CA LEU A 126 -3.65 3.11 -2.62
C LEU A 126 -3.27 4.54 -2.98
N THR A 127 -3.70 5.49 -2.16
CA THR A 127 -3.20 6.86 -2.18
C THR A 127 -2.22 7.05 -1.02
N ILE A 128 -0.97 7.44 -1.29
CA ILE A 128 0.02 7.80 -0.25
C ILE A 128 0.17 9.31 -0.24
N LYS A 129 -0.03 9.92 0.92
CA LYS A 129 -0.17 11.37 1.07
C LYS A 129 0.75 11.93 2.14
N ASN A 130 1.39 13.07 1.84
CA ASN A 130 2.24 13.82 2.77
C ASN A 130 3.42 13.01 3.34
N CYS A 131 3.87 11.98 2.62
CA CYS A 131 5.02 11.17 3.00
C CYS A 131 6.29 11.68 2.31
N GLY A 132 7.42 11.48 2.97
CA GLY A 132 8.73 11.93 2.48
C GLY A 132 9.04 13.37 2.87
N TYR A 133 10.29 13.61 3.22
CA TYR A 133 10.78 14.87 3.76
C TYR A 133 12.25 15.09 3.42
N ASN A 134 12.63 16.36 3.31
CA ASN A 134 14.01 16.74 3.06
C ASN A 134 14.76 16.91 4.39
N VAL A 135 16.00 16.46 4.46
CA VAL A 135 16.91 16.69 5.59
C VAL A 135 18.15 17.38 5.06
N ALA A 136 18.49 18.53 5.66
CA ALA A 136 19.67 19.30 5.28
C ALA A 136 20.93 18.43 5.37
N GLY A 137 21.67 18.34 4.25
CA GLY A 137 22.88 17.53 4.15
C GLY A 137 22.68 16.10 3.65
N SER A 138 21.44 15.66 3.38
CA SER A 138 21.16 14.42 2.66
C SER A 138 21.00 14.70 1.17
N GLU A 139 21.82 14.07 0.32
CA GLU A 139 21.72 14.23 -1.15
C GLU A 139 20.36 13.77 -1.69
N ASN A 140 19.78 12.74 -1.07
CA ASN A 140 18.53 12.12 -1.53
C ASN A 140 17.35 12.35 -0.58
N GLY A 141 17.55 13.06 0.54
CA GLY A 141 16.53 13.24 1.58
C GLY A 141 15.96 11.90 2.07
N TYR A 142 14.68 11.90 2.44
CA TYR A 142 13.90 10.71 2.74
C TYR A 142 12.66 10.71 1.83
N PRO A 143 12.60 9.85 0.79
CA PRO A 143 11.44 9.81 -0.09
C PRO A 143 10.17 9.34 0.63
N GLY A 144 9.02 9.59 0.01
CA GLY A 144 7.73 9.12 0.49
C GLY A 144 7.59 7.62 0.41
N LEU A 145 7.81 7.07 -0.80
CA LEU A 145 7.80 5.65 -1.08
C LEU A 145 9.14 5.22 -1.68
N VAL A 146 9.80 4.23 -1.08
CA VAL A 146 11.06 3.64 -1.57
C VAL A 146 10.81 2.18 -1.93
N ILE A 147 11.19 1.79 -3.14
CA ILE A 147 11.04 0.43 -3.65
C ILE A 147 12.41 -0.09 -4.10
N ASN A 148 12.87 -1.13 -3.42
CA ASN A 148 13.98 -1.97 -3.79
C ASN A 148 13.46 -3.41 -3.84
N ALA A 149 13.11 -3.88 -5.03
CA ALA A 149 12.46 -5.17 -5.22
C ALA A 149 12.89 -5.81 -6.54
N SER A 150 12.98 -7.14 -6.61
CA SER A 150 13.27 -7.82 -7.88
C SER A 150 12.10 -7.79 -8.86
N ASN A 151 10.87 -7.70 -8.36
CA ASN A 151 9.66 -7.60 -9.15
C ASN A 151 8.65 -6.76 -8.36
N ALA A 152 8.20 -5.64 -8.94
CA ALA A 152 7.21 -4.76 -8.33
C ALA A 152 6.10 -4.41 -9.32
N ASN A 153 4.84 -4.57 -8.91
CA ASN A 153 3.67 -4.12 -9.66
C ASN A 153 2.97 -2.99 -8.91
N LEU A 154 2.85 -1.84 -9.58
CA LEU A 154 2.22 -0.64 -9.03
C LEU A 154 0.99 -0.26 -9.86
N SER A 155 -0.19 -0.64 -9.38
CA SER A 155 -1.43 -0.45 -10.13
C SER A 155 -2.38 0.53 -9.43
N TYR A 156 -2.88 1.54 -10.16
CA TYR A 156 -3.85 2.50 -9.59
C TYR A 156 -3.37 3.20 -8.30
N MET A 157 -2.08 3.52 -8.24
CA MET A 157 -1.45 4.23 -7.13
C MET A 157 -1.54 5.76 -7.33
N SER A 158 -1.75 6.50 -6.24
CA SER A 158 -1.65 7.97 -6.23
C SER A 158 -0.64 8.41 -5.17
N LEU A 159 0.34 9.22 -5.53
CA LEU A 159 1.33 9.78 -4.61
C LEU A 159 1.15 11.30 -4.56
N GLN A 160 0.77 11.83 -3.41
CA GLN A 160 0.33 13.21 -3.28
C GLN A 160 1.04 13.95 -2.15
N GLU A 161 1.20 15.26 -2.33
CA GLU A 161 1.66 16.19 -1.28
C GLU A 161 2.99 15.78 -0.63
N SER A 162 3.86 15.03 -1.32
CA SER A 162 5.18 14.70 -0.80
C SER A 162 6.01 15.98 -0.63
N GLN A 163 6.69 16.11 0.51
CA GLN A 163 7.53 17.28 0.79
C GLN A 163 8.92 17.18 0.13
N TRP A 164 9.22 16.04 -0.49
CA TRP A 164 10.46 15.78 -1.21
C TRP A 164 10.23 14.84 -2.40
N ILE A 165 11.04 13.79 -2.55
CA ILE A 165 10.88 12.75 -3.57
C ILE A 165 9.67 11.88 -3.20
N ALA A 166 8.65 11.85 -4.07
CA ALA A 166 7.46 11.05 -3.82
C ALA A 166 7.73 9.53 -3.94
N LEU A 167 8.53 9.13 -4.93
CA LEU A 167 8.85 7.74 -5.26
C LEU A 167 10.33 7.58 -5.62
N TRP A 168 11.01 6.60 -5.02
CA TRP A 168 12.39 6.27 -5.34
C TRP A 168 12.57 4.76 -5.57
N PHE A 169 13.08 4.41 -6.75
CA PHE A 169 13.55 3.07 -7.09
C PHE A 169 15.06 2.96 -6.90
N ILE A 170 15.54 1.92 -6.22
CA ILE A 170 16.98 1.67 -5.99
C ILE A 170 17.50 0.63 -6.98
N ASP A 171 17.25 -0.65 -6.72
CA ASP A 171 17.69 -1.76 -7.57
C ASP A 171 16.47 -2.61 -7.95
N VAL A 172 15.65 -2.07 -8.85
CA VAL A 172 14.45 -2.78 -9.32
C VAL A 172 14.72 -3.40 -10.68
N SER A 173 14.61 -4.74 -10.75
CA SER A 173 14.84 -5.46 -12.01
C SER A 173 13.64 -5.40 -12.96
N ASP A 174 12.42 -5.49 -12.44
CA ASP A 174 11.18 -5.41 -13.24
C ASP A 174 10.11 -4.58 -12.52
N VAL A 175 9.60 -3.53 -13.18
CA VAL A 175 8.43 -2.73 -12.75
C VAL A 175 7.37 -2.76 -13.83
N THR A 176 6.13 -3.08 -13.46
CA THR A 176 4.95 -3.03 -14.34
C THR A 176 3.83 -2.19 -13.77
#